data_AF-F5XFU8-F1
#
_entry.id   AF-F5XFU8-F1
#
_cell.length_a   1.000
_cell.length_b   1.000
_cell.length_c   1.000
_cell.angle_alpha   90.00
_cell.angle_beta   90.00
_cell.angle_gamma   90.00
#
_symmetry.space_group_name_H-M   'P 1'
#
loop_
_entity.id
_entity.type
_entity.pdbx_description
1 polymer ?
#
loop_
_entity_poly.entity_id
_entity_poly.type
_entity_poly.pdbx_seq_one_letter_code
_entity_poly.pdbx_strand_id
1 'polypeptide(L)'
;MDTSDWTSWALHDPQLGLPVLGLRHPPGWTAQGNVTWVPQHNESPEHHWFQVTDPDQVAMVQGWPRFDFTWPGGAPGQPNGHGRTYLPPDSPDRLLGAVLPQLLGPEAGQPTRFEIYPLPDWAQRLHVGPESITPGVSYTGLYAVADAPTRGTPRRLEILGFHYTVSNQAVFSTITNHGLLVMVLSATMQRYDELRATLYAIMDGTLPNPAWNAAINQVGQTNAAQFAAQQASMRWAAFQAEQAGIAAVGQAAADLRHTQAGNAQAAFNAMMAPPPAATGHAGVSAQEAWRHELGAVTAVEDPNSREGNTRYVSSSTAVTWQNELGEVIETDDVNLDPNINSGTTWKVVRRYGE
;
A
#
# COMPACT_ATOMS: atom_id res chain seq x y z
N MET A 1 -33.30 -27.44 -39.40
CA MET A 1 -32.28 -28.45 -39.76
C MET A 1 -32.61 -29.70 -38.98
N ASP A 2 -32.58 -30.88 -39.60
CA ASP A 2 -32.71 -32.15 -38.88
C ASP A 2 -31.36 -32.49 -38.22
N THR A 3 -31.37 -32.69 -36.91
CA THR A 3 -30.18 -33.01 -36.11
C THR A 3 -30.30 -34.38 -35.44
N SER A 4 -31.28 -35.21 -35.83
CA SER A 4 -31.53 -36.53 -35.23
C SER A 4 -30.30 -37.45 -35.21
N ASP A 5 -29.53 -37.50 -36.30
CA ASP A 5 -28.32 -38.34 -36.44
C ASP A 5 -27.03 -37.71 -35.87
N TRP A 6 -27.12 -36.55 -35.20
CA TRP A 6 -25.95 -35.88 -34.67
C TRP A 6 -25.36 -36.61 -33.45
N THR A 7 -24.02 -36.62 -33.38
CA THR A 7 -23.25 -37.19 -32.28
C THR A 7 -23.33 -36.28 -31.06
N SER A 8 -23.50 -36.86 -29.88
CA SER A 8 -23.51 -36.13 -28.61
C SER A 8 -22.13 -36.15 -27.97
N TRP A 9 -21.73 -35.03 -27.40
CA TRP A 9 -20.48 -34.87 -26.66
C TRP A 9 -20.72 -34.02 -25.41
N ALA A 10 -19.97 -34.28 -24.35
CA ALA A 10 -20.03 -33.49 -23.13
C ALA A 10 -18.61 -33.11 -22.68
N LEU A 11 -18.47 -31.86 -22.24
CA LEU A 11 -17.28 -31.42 -21.53
C LEU A 11 -17.44 -31.82 -20.06
N HIS A 12 -16.48 -32.55 -19.50
CA HIS A 12 -16.50 -32.97 -18.11
C HIS A 12 -15.52 -32.15 -17.28
N ASP A 13 -15.97 -31.75 -16.08
CA ASP A 13 -15.10 -31.19 -15.05
C ASP A 13 -14.50 -32.33 -14.22
N PRO A 14 -13.18 -32.56 -14.29
CA PRO A 14 -12.54 -33.63 -13.54
C PRO A 14 -12.51 -33.39 -12.03
N GLN A 15 -12.60 -32.14 -11.57
CA GLN A 15 -12.56 -31.81 -10.15
C GLN A 15 -13.92 -32.00 -9.49
N LEU A 16 -15.00 -31.61 -10.17
CA LEU A 16 -16.37 -31.73 -9.64
C LEU A 16 -17.05 -33.05 -10.01
N GLY A 17 -16.53 -33.79 -11.00
CA GLY A 17 -17.16 -35.00 -11.52
C GLY A 17 -18.50 -34.73 -12.21
N LEU A 18 -18.75 -33.49 -12.62
CA LEU A 18 -19.98 -33.05 -13.26
C LEU A 18 -19.70 -32.66 -14.73
N PRO A 19 -20.65 -32.87 -15.65
CA PRO A 19 -20.55 -32.27 -16.98
C PRO A 19 -20.68 -30.75 -16.85
N VAL A 20 -19.81 -30.00 -17.54
CA VAL A 20 -19.88 -28.55 -17.69
C VAL A 20 -21.03 -28.18 -18.61
N LEU A 21 -21.08 -28.85 -19.75
CA LEU A 21 -22.05 -28.67 -20.81
C LEU A 21 -22.17 -29.95 -21.64
N GLY A 22 -23.28 -30.07 -22.35
CA GLY A 22 -23.46 -31.03 -23.42
C GLY A 22 -23.70 -30.31 -24.74
N LEU A 23 -23.26 -30.88 -25.85
CA LEU A 23 -23.58 -30.40 -27.18
C LEU A 23 -23.78 -31.56 -28.15
N ARG A 24 -24.35 -31.24 -29.31
CA ARG A 24 -24.44 -32.15 -30.44
C ARG A 24 -23.72 -31.57 -31.64
N HIS A 25 -23.08 -32.42 -32.43
CA HIS A 25 -22.41 -32.02 -33.66
C HIS A 25 -22.64 -33.03 -34.80
N PRO A 26 -22.47 -32.62 -36.07
CA PRO A 26 -22.62 -33.53 -37.20
C PRO A 26 -21.70 -34.74 -37.11
N PRO A 27 -22.08 -35.89 -37.69
CA PRO A 27 -21.17 -37.02 -37.85
C PRO A 27 -19.88 -36.62 -38.58
N GLY A 28 -18.76 -37.17 -38.14
CA GLY A 28 -17.43 -36.88 -38.70
C GLY A 28 -16.77 -35.60 -38.17
N TRP A 29 -17.53 -34.70 -37.53
CA TRP A 29 -16.95 -33.57 -36.80
C TRP A 29 -16.33 -34.06 -35.50
N THR A 30 -15.36 -33.30 -34.98
CA THR A 30 -14.65 -33.63 -33.74
C THR A 30 -14.89 -32.57 -32.68
N ALA A 31 -15.18 -32.99 -31.45
CA ALA A 31 -15.34 -32.10 -30.30
C ALA A 31 -14.22 -32.35 -29.28
N GLN A 32 -13.68 -31.28 -28.74
CA GLN A 32 -12.67 -31.29 -27.69
C GLN A 32 -12.87 -30.11 -26.74
N GLY A 33 -12.31 -30.19 -25.55
CA GLY A 33 -12.34 -29.11 -24.59
C GLY A 33 -11.58 -29.47 -23.34
N ASN A 34 -11.42 -28.51 -22.43
CA ASN A 34 -10.74 -28.72 -21.17
C ASN A 34 -11.35 -27.87 -20.07
N VAL A 35 -11.19 -28.34 -18.83
CA VAL A 35 -11.50 -27.60 -17.61
C VAL A 35 -10.24 -27.59 -16.75
N THR A 36 -9.79 -26.39 -16.38
CA THR A 36 -8.63 -26.20 -15.51
C THR A 36 -9.04 -25.38 -14.30
N TRP A 37 -8.57 -25.80 -13.13
CA TRP A 37 -8.78 -25.10 -11.88
C TRP A 37 -7.47 -24.46 -11.40
N VAL A 38 -7.56 -23.20 -11.01
CA VAL A 38 -6.48 -22.42 -10.40
C VAL A 38 -6.97 -21.96 -9.02
N PRO A 39 -6.72 -22.73 -7.94
CA PRO A 39 -7.28 -22.43 -6.61
C PRO A 39 -6.92 -21.05 -6.06
N GLN A 40 -5.80 -20.47 -6.51
CA GLN A 40 -5.35 -19.13 -6.13
C GLN A 40 -6.25 -18.02 -6.70
N HIS A 41 -7.01 -18.32 -7.77
CA HIS A 41 -7.99 -17.41 -8.34
C HIS A 41 -9.28 -17.49 -7.53
N ASN A 42 -9.39 -16.67 -6.50
CA ASN A 42 -10.54 -16.64 -5.61
C ASN A 42 -11.83 -16.11 -6.28
N GLU A 43 -11.73 -15.35 -7.37
CA GLU A 43 -12.89 -14.77 -8.06
C GLU A 43 -13.36 -15.56 -9.30
N SER A 44 -12.42 -16.23 -9.99
CA SER A 44 -12.67 -17.11 -11.13
C SER A 44 -11.73 -18.33 -11.07
N PRO A 45 -11.99 -19.28 -10.16
CA PRO A 45 -11.12 -20.43 -9.90
C PRO A 45 -11.06 -21.43 -11.04
N GLU A 46 -12.08 -21.46 -11.90
CA GLU A 46 -12.18 -22.35 -13.05
C GLU A 46 -11.96 -21.60 -14.38
N HIS A 47 -11.35 -22.30 -15.33
CA HIS A 47 -11.20 -21.87 -16.72
C HIS A 47 -11.59 -23.04 -17.60
N HIS A 48 -12.48 -22.81 -18.57
CA HIS A 48 -12.94 -23.86 -19.46
C HIS A 48 -13.10 -23.35 -20.88
N TRP A 49 -12.97 -24.26 -21.84
CA TRP A 49 -13.19 -23.99 -23.26
C TRP A 49 -13.61 -25.27 -23.96
N PHE A 50 -14.28 -25.11 -25.09
CA PHE A 50 -14.55 -26.22 -26.01
C PHE A 50 -14.46 -25.77 -27.45
N GLN A 51 -14.25 -26.74 -28.34
CA GLN A 51 -14.14 -26.54 -29.76
C GLN A 51 -14.75 -27.73 -30.49
N VAL A 52 -15.58 -27.47 -31.49
CA VAL A 52 -16.11 -28.44 -32.43
C VAL A 52 -15.59 -28.09 -33.81
N THR A 53 -14.94 -29.02 -34.49
CA THR A 53 -14.23 -28.77 -35.75
C THR A 53 -14.68 -29.71 -36.85
N ASP A 54 -14.89 -29.12 -38.02
CA ASP A 54 -15.20 -29.82 -39.27
C ASP A 54 -14.02 -30.73 -39.71
N PRO A 55 -14.28 -31.90 -40.32
CA PRO A 55 -13.23 -32.82 -40.77
C PRO A 55 -12.20 -32.20 -41.72
N ASP A 56 -12.61 -31.25 -42.57
CA ASP A 56 -11.71 -30.56 -43.51
C ASP A 56 -11.01 -29.36 -42.85
N GLN A 57 -11.25 -29.10 -41.56
CA GLN A 57 -10.71 -27.97 -40.78
C GLN A 57 -11.07 -26.59 -41.36
N VAL A 58 -12.07 -26.54 -42.24
CA VAL A 58 -12.53 -25.31 -42.86
C VAL A 58 -13.53 -24.57 -41.98
N ALA A 59 -14.11 -25.21 -40.96
CA ALA A 59 -15.09 -24.61 -40.06
C ALA A 59 -14.93 -25.09 -38.61
N MET A 60 -15.36 -24.24 -37.68
CA MET A 60 -15.19 -24.45 -36.25
C MET A 60 -16.22 -23.65 -35.46
N VAL A 61 -16.80 -24.28 -34.43
CA VAL A 61 -17.50 -23.61 -33.33
C VAL A 61 -16.61 -23.67 -32.10
N GLN A 62 -16.39 -22.53 -31.46
CA GLN A 62 -15.56 -22.47 -30.26
C GLN A 62 -16.27 -21.69 -29.16
N GLY A 63 -16.44 -22.31 -28.00
CA GLY A 63 -16.81 -21.62 -26.77
C GLY A 63 -15.55 -21.26 -26.02
N TRP A 64 -15.35 -19.96 -25.80
CA TRP A 64 -14.18 -19.45 -25.11
C TRP A 64 -14.42 -19.30 -23.61
N PRO A 65 -13.34 -19.30 -22.81
CA PRO A 65 -13.39 -18.89 -21.42
C PRO A 65 -13.96 -17.48 -21.32
N ARG A 66 -14.58 -17.24 -20.17
CA ARG A 66 -14.94 -15.91 -19.71
C ARG A 66 -13.70 -15.01 -19.69
N PHE A 67 -13.74 -13.88 -20.40
CA PHE A 67 -12.74 -12.84 -20.25
C PHE A 67 -13.09 -12.02 -19.02
N ASP A 68 -12.43 -12.29 -17.89
CA ASP A 68 -12.67 -11.61 -16.63
C ASP A 68 -11.75 -10.42 -16.40
N PHE A 69 -12.33 -9.26 -16.10
CA PHE A 69 -11.63 -8.01 -15.83
C PHE A 69 -12.06 -7.37 -14.51
N THR A 70 -11.15 -6.59 -13.92
CA THR A 70 -11.43 -5.80 -12.71
C THR A 70 -10.82 -4.40 -12.81
N TRP A 71 -11.46 -3.42 -12.18
CA TRP A 71 -10.97 -2.04 -12.09
C TRP A 71 -11.51 -1.31 -10.87
N PRO A 72 -10.77 -0.36 -10.26
CA PRO A 72 -9.34 -0.10 -10.42
C PRO A 72 -8.49 -1.13 -9.65
N GLY A 73 -7.16 -0.98 -9.69
CA GLY A 73 -6.26 -1.73 -8.80
C GLY A 73 -4.86 -2.01 -9.35
N GLY A 74 -4.63 -1.81 -10.65
CA GLY A 74 -3.33 -2.01 -11.28
C GLY A 74 -3.26 -1.41 -12.68
N ALA A 75 -2.13 -1.61 -13.36
CA ALA A 75 -1.94 -1.15 -14.73
C ALA A 75 -2.79 -2.00 -15.71
N PRO A 76 -3.42 -1.38 -16.74
CA PRO A 76 -4.18 -2.12 -17.73
C PRO A 76 -3.38 -3.28 -18.38
N GLY A 77 -4.03 -4.43 -18.54
CA GLY A 77 -3.44 -5.65 -19.10
C GLY A 77 -2.65 -6.51 -18.11
N GLN A 78 -2.42 -6.07 -16.88
CA GLN A 78 -1.72 -6.87 -15.86
C GLN A 78 -2.68 -7.82 -15.14
N PRO A 79 -2.24 -9.05 -14.81
CA PRO A 79 -3.04 -9.95 -13.97
C PRO A 79 -3.17 -9.38 -12.56
N ASN A 80 -4.34 -9.56 -11.93
CA ASN A 80 -4.57 -9.15 -10.54
C ASN A 80 -4.14 -10.21 -9.51
N GLY A 81 -3.62 -11.36 -9.96
CA GLY A 81 -3.27 -12.50 -9.11
C GLY A 81 -4.46 -13.32 -8.57
N HIS A 82 -5.69 -12.93 -8.93
CA HIS A 82 -6.96 -13.45 -8.43
C HIS A 82 -7.86 -13.98 -9.56
N GLY A 83 -7.28 -14.19 -10.74
CA GLY A 83 -7.97 -14.75 -11.92
C GLY A 83 -8.60 -13.73 -12.86
N ARG A 84 -8.32 -12.44 -12.66
CA ARG A 84 -8.76 -11.37 -13.57
C ARG A 84 -7.60 -10.56 -14.09
N THR A 85 -7.85 -9.84 -15.17
CA THR A 85 -6.93 -8.84 -15.70
C THR A 85 -7.40 -7.44 -15.31
N TYR A 86 -6.49 -6.56 -14.93
CA TYR A 86 -6.82 -5.16 -14.75
C TYR A 86 -7.16 -4.54 -16.10
N LEU A 87 -8.38 -4.06 -16.27
CA LEU A 87 -8.80 -3.35 -17.48
C LEU A 87 -9.92 -2.38 -17.09
N PRO A 88 -9.86 -1.10 -17.46
CA PRO A 88 -10.97 -0.17 -17.25
C PRO A 88 -12.23 -0.65 -17.98
N PRO A 89 -13.43 -0.52 -17.38
CA PRO A 89 -14.67 -0.76 -18.11
C PRO A 89 -14.78 0.17 -19.30
N ASP A 90 -15.10 -0.38 -20.47
CA ASP A 90 -15.38 0.36 -21.69
C ASP A 90 -16.67 -0.19 -22.32
N SER A 91 -17.07 0.39 -23.44
CA SER A 91 -18.19 -0.10 -24.20
C SER A 91 -17.93 -1.54 -24.71
N PRO A 92 -18.94 -2.42 -24.75
CA PRO A 92 -18.76 -3.83 -25.12
C PRO A 92 -18.07 -4.03 -26.48
N ASP A 93 -18.26 -3.10 -27.40
CA ASP A 93 -17.62 -3.07 -28.72
C ASP A 93 -16.09 -2.90 -28.64
N ARG A 94 -15.62 -1.96 -27.82
CA ARG A 94 -14.17 -1.74 -27.62
C ARG A 94 -13.54 -2.90 -26.88
N LEU A 95 -14.25 -3.46 -25.91
CA LEU A 95 -13.76 -4.62 -25.16
C LEU A 95 -13.64 -5.86 -26.07
N LEU A 96 -14.64 -6.10 -26.93
CA LEU A 96 -14.55 -7.18 -27.92
C LEU A 96 -13.39 -6.95 -28.90
N GLY A 97 -13.20 -5.71 -29.37
CA GLY A 97 -12.07 -5.35 -30.23
C GLY A 97 -10.71 -5.63 -29.58
N ALA A 98 -10.58 -5.40 -28.27
CA ALA A 98 -9.35 -5.66 -27.52
C ALA A 98 -9.03 -7.16 -27.43
N VAL A 99 -10.04 -8.04 -27.34
CA VAL A 99 -9.84 -9.50 -27.26
C VAL A 99 -9.87 -10.19 -28.63
N LEU A 100 -10.28 -9.50 -29.70
CA LEU A 100 -10.39 -10.05 -31.06
C LEU A 100 -9.10 -10.73 -31.54
N PRO A 101 -7.88 -10.18 -31.34
CA PRO A 101 -6.65 -10.88 -31.73
C PRO A 101 -6.50 -12.26 -31.06
N GLN A 102 -6.96 -12.39 -29.81
CA GLN A 102 -6.92 -13.66 -29.09
C GLN A 102 -7.95 -14.66 -29.63
N LEU A 103 -9.14 -14.19 -30.01
CA LEU A 103 -10.20 -15.00 -30.63
C LEU A 103 -9.82 -15.48 -32.04
N LEU A 104 -9.10 -14.65 -32.80
CA LEU A 104 -8.62 -14.99 -34.14
C LEU A 104 -7.40 -15.93 -34.11
N GLY A 105 -6.66 -15.93 -33.01
CA GLY A 105 -5.43 -16.69 -32.83
C GLY A 105 -4.18 -15.98 -33.36
N PRO A 106 -2.98 -16.46 -32.97
CA PRO A 106 -1.71 -15.78 -33.22
C PRO A 106 -1.30 -15.71 -34.70
N GLU A 107 -1.90 -16.53 -35.56
CA GLU A 107 -1.59 -16.61 -36.99
C GLU A 107 -2.61 -15.86 -37.86
N ALA A 108 -3.44 -15.04 -37.23
CA ALA A 108 -4.36 -14.17 -37.92
C ALA A 108 -3.65 -12.93 -38.45
N GLY A 109 -3.96 -12.57 -39.70
CA GLY A 109 -3.61 -11.27 -40.25
C GLY A 109 -4.58 -10.18 -39.79
N GLN A 110 -4.36 -8.97 -40.30
CA GLN A 110 -5.21 -7.82 -39.99
C GLN A 110 -6.67 -8.07 -40.42
N PRO A 111 -7.66 -7.82 -39.53
CA PRO A 111 -9.07 -7.88 -39.90
C PRO A 111 -9.39 -6.90 -41.03
N THR A 112 -10.13 -7.36 -42.03
CA THR A 112 -10.65 -6.53 -43.13
C THR A 112 -12.08 -6.05 -42.87
N ARG A 113 -12.77 -6.68 -41.93
CA ARG A 113 -14.09 -6.30 -41.43
C ARG A 113 -14.16 -6.55 -39.94
N PHE A 114 -14.75 -5.62 -39.21
CA PHE A 114 -15.14 -5.80 -37.81
C PHE A 114 -16.35 -4.92 -37.50
N GLU A 115 -17.52 -5.54 -37.41
CA GLU A 115 -18.80 -4.87 -37.20
C GLU A 115 -19.51 -5.49 -35.99
N ILE A 116 -20.16 -4.67 -35.18
CA ILE A 116 -20.79 -5.08 -33.93
C ILE A 116 -22.22 -4.57 -33.88
N TYR A 117 -23.12 -5.42 -33.42
CA TYR A 117 -24.54 -5.19 -33.32
C TYR A 117 -25.04 -5.64 -31.94
N PRO A 118 -26.11 -5.01 -31.42
CA PRO A 118 -26.77 -5.51 -30.23
C PRO A 118 -27.37 -6.90 -30.48
N LEU A 119 -27.35 -7.75 -29.46
CA LEU A 119 -28.04 -9.05 -29.46
C LEU A 119 -29.06 -9.08 -28.30
N PRO A 120 -30.27 -8.51 -28.48
CA PRO A 120 -31.24 -8.39 -27.40
C PRO A 120 -31.71 -9.74 -26.82
N ASP A 121 -31.73 -10.79 -27.65
CA ASP A 121 -32.14 -12.16 -27.33
C ASP A 121 -30.98 -13.04 -26.84
N TRP A 122 -29.84 -12.45 -26.43
CA TRP A 122 -28.62 -13.17 -26.03
C TRP A 122 -28.88 -14.29 -25.01
N ALA A 123 -29.75 -14.04 -24.01
CA ALA A 123 -30.00 -15.00 -22.94
C ALA A 123 -30.68 -16.26 -23.49
N GLN A 124 -31.64 -16.09 -24.40
CA GLN A 124 -32.30 -17.22 -25.07
C GLN A 124 -31.32 -17.97 -25.98
N ARG A 125 -30.48 -17.25 -26.72
CA ARG A 125 -29.49 -17.83 -27.65
C ARG A 125 -28.40 -18.63 -26.96
N LEU A 126 -28.00 -18.21 -25.77
CA LEU A 126 -26.92 -18.82 -25.00
C LEU A 126 -27.45 -19.73 -23.88
N HIS A 127 -28.75 -20.03 -23.88
CA HIS A 127 -29.42 -20.86 -22.88
C HIS A 127 -29.16 -20.43 -21.43
N VAL A 128 -29.08 -19.12 -21.21
CA VAL A 128 -28.92 -18.52 -19.88
C VAL A 128 -30.31 -18.30 -19.30
N GLY A 129 -30.73 -19.24 -18.44
CA GLY A 129 -32.00 -19.14 -17.72
C GLY A 129 -32.02 -17.98 -16.70
N PRO A 130 -33.21 -17.48 -16.31
CA PRO A 130 -33.35 -16.40 -15.34
C PRO A 130 -32.63 -16.66 -14.01
N GLU A 131 -32.56 -17.93 -13.59
CA GLU A 131 -31.85 -18.38 -12.40
C GLU A 131 -30.32 -18.22 -12.47
N SER A 132 -29.77 -18.11 -13.68
CA SER A 132 -28.35 -17.87 -13.94
C SER A 132 -28.03 -16.37 -14.08
N ILE A 133 -29.03 -15.50 -14.05
CA ILE A 133 -28.86 -14.04 -14.10
C ILE A 133 -28.66 -13.53 -12.67
N THR A 134 -27.45 -13.05 -12.39
CA THR A 134 -27.09 -12.57 -11.05
C THR A 134 -27.73 -11.19 -10.79
N PRO A 135 -28.52 -11.02 -9.72
CA PRO A 135 -29.08 -9.72 -9.35
C PRO A 135 -28.00 -8.66 -9.15
N GLY A 136 -28.24 -7.44 -9.66
CA GLY A 136 -27.29 -6.32 -9.57
C GLY A 136 -26.16 -6.33 -10.62
N VAL A 137 -26.11 -7.35 -11.47
CA VAL A 137 -25.21 -7.41 -12.63
C VAL A 137 -25.95 -6.90 -13.87
N SER A 138 -25.31 -6.00 -14.62
CA SER A 138 -25.82 -5.53 -15.92
C SER A 138 -25.27 -6.40 -17.03
N TYR A 139 -26.14 -6.87 -17.93
CA TYR A 139 -25.78 -7.71 -19.07
C TYR A 139 -26.15 -7.03 -20.39
N THR A 140 -25.22 -7.03 -21.35
CA THR A 140 -25.42 -6.47 -22.69
C THR A 140 -25.04 -7.50 -23.74
N GLY A 141 -26.03 -8.00 -24.48
CA GLY A 141 -25.80 -8.95 -25.56
C GLY A 141 -25.12 -8.31 -26.77
N LEU A 142 -24.20 -9.04 -27.38
CA LEU A 142 -23.43 -8.61 -28.55
C LEU A 142 -23.39 -9.70 -29.63
N TYR A 143 -23.46 -9.23 -30.88
CA TYR A 143 -23.22 -10.00 -32.09
C TYR A 143 -22.18 -9.25 -32.91
N ALA A 144 -21.11 -9.91 -33.32
CA ALA A 144 -20.09 -9.30 -34.16
C ALA A 144 -19.78 -10.16 -35.38
N VAL A 145 -19.44 -9.49 -36.48
CA VAL A 145 -18.93 -10.11 -37.69
C VAL A 145 -17.50 -9.64 -37.91
N ALA A 146 -16.57 -10.57 -38.00
CA ALA A 146 -15.17 -10.29 -38.31
C ALA A 146 -14.73 -11.10 -39.52
N ASP A 147 -14.05 -10.45 -40.46
CA ASP A 147 -13.36 -11.11 -41.57
C ASP A 147 -11.86 -10.91 -41.40
N ALA A 148 -11.10 -12.01 -41.36
CA ALA A 148 -9.64 -11.96 -41.22
C ALA A 148 -9.01 -13.20 -41.87
N PRO A 149 -7.82 -13.07 -42.47
CA PRO A 149 -7.07 -14.24 -42.94
C PRO A 149 -6.42 -14.96 -41.75
N THR A 150 -6.56 -16.28 -41.65
CA THR A 150 -5.82 -17.12 -40.70
C THR A 150 -4.92 -18.05 -41.50
N ARG A 151 -3.60 -18.02 -41.25
CA ARG A 151 -2.61 -18.74 -42.09
C ARG A 151 -2.78 -18.48 -43.59
N GLY A 152 -3.07 -17.22 -43.95
CA GLY A 152 -3.30 -16.79 -45.34
C GLY A 152 -4.63 -17.22 -45.96
N THR A 153 -5.48 -17.97 -45.25
CA THR A 153 -6.81 -18.36 -45.72
C THR A 153 -7.86 -17.37 -45.22
N PRO A 154 -8.64 -16.71 -46.09
CA PRO A 154 -9.72 -15.82 -45.66
C PRO A 154 -10.78 -16.57 -44.84
N ARG A 155 -11.04 -16.12 -43.62
CA ARG A 155 -12.07 -16.66 -42.74
C ARG A 155 -13.06 -15.57 -42.33
N ARG A 156 -14.29 -16.01 -42.11
CA ARG A 156 -15.35 -15.22 -41.49
C ARG A 156 -15.66 -15.81 -40.12
N LEU A 157 -15.86 -14.92 -39.15
CA LEU A 157 -16.28 -15.22 -37.79
C LEU A 157 -17.58 -14.48 -37.51
N GLU A 158 -18.56 -15.18 -36.95
CA GLU A 158 -19.65 -14.58 -36.19
C GLU A 158 -19.39 -14.85 -34.70
N ILE A 159 -19.36 -13.78 -33.91
CA ILE A 159 -19.07 -13.84 -32.48
C ILE A 159 -20.35 -13.45 -31.74
N LEU A 160 -20.88 -14.37 -30.94
CA LEU A 160 -22.10 -14.19 -30.17
C LEU A 160 -21.77 -14.24 -28.70
N GLY A 161 -22.34 -13.34 -27.91
CA GLY A 161 -21.99 -13.30 -26.50
C GLY A 161 -22.76 -12.26 -25.72
N PHE A 162 -22.29 -12.03 -24.50
CA PHE A 162 -22.71 -10.91 -23.69
C PHE A 162 -21.53 -10.34 -22.91
N HIS A 163 -21.61 -9.04 -22.66
CA HIS A 163 -20.81 -8.34 -21.69
C HIS A 163 -21.58 -8.30 -20.36
N TYR A 164 -20.92 -8.61 -19.25
CA TYR A 164 -21.48 -8.39 -17.91
C TYR A 164 -20.67 -7.34 -17.17
N THR A 165 -21.32 -6.58 -16.28
CA THR A 165 -20.64 -5.64 -15.39
C THR A 165 -21.35 -5.53 -14.06
N VAL A 166 -20.58 -5.48 -12.98
CA VAL A 166 -21.06 -5.31 -11.61
C VAL A 166 -20.10 -4.41 -10.85
N SER A 167 -20.64 -3.42 -10.15
CA SER A 167 -19.87 -2.49 -9.34
C SER A 167 -20.19 -2.69 -7.88
N ASN A 168 -19.18 -3.03 -7.09
CA ASN A 168 -19.28 -3.19 -5.65
C ASN A 168 -18.66 -1.97 -4.97
N GLN A 169 -19.39 -1.37 -4.03
CA GLN A 169 -18.86 -0.34 -3.15
C GLN A 169 -17.99 -1.01 -2.07
N ALA A 170 -16.68 -0.80 -2.13
CA ALA A 170 -15.80 -1.02 -1.00
C ALA A 170 -15.69 0.29 -0.19
N VAL A 171 -15.36 0.19 1.11
CA VAL A 171 -15.37 1.30 2.09
C VAL A 171 -14.65 2.57 1.61
N PHE A 172 -13.65 2.44 0.72
CA PHE A 172 -12.87 3.57 0.20
C PHE A 172 -12.73 3.61 -1.33
N SER A 173 -13.40 2.70 -2.06
CA SER A 173 -13.36 2.67 -3.53
C SER A 173 -14.50 1.86 -4.15
N THR A 174 -14.95 2.25 -5.35
CA THR A 174 -15.81 1.39 -6.17
C THR A 174 -14.92 0.44 -6.96
N ILE A 175 -15.14 -0.87 -6.84
CA ILE A 175 -14.52 -1.88 -7.70
C ILE A 175 -15.56 -2.35 -8.70
N THR A 176 -15.24 -2.26 -9.99
CA THR A 176 -16.06 -2.76 -11.09
C THR A 176 -15.43 -4.03 -11.66
N ASN A 177 -16.20 -5.11 -11.58
CA ASN A 177 -15.90 -6.39 -12.20
C ASN A 177 -16.73 -6.52 -13.47
N HIS A 178 -16.10 -6.83 -14.59
CA HIS A 178 -16.79 -6.96 -15.86
C HIS A 178 -16.09 -7.97 -16.76
N GLY A 179 -16.70 -8.29 -17.89
CA GLY A 179 -16.12 -9.26 -18.80
C GLY A 179 -16.98 -9.66 -19.98
N LEU A 180 -16.45 -10.57 -20.79
CA LEU A 180 -17.14 -11.14 -21.95
C LEU A 180 -17.27 -12.65 -21.80
N LEU A 181 -18.44 -13.16 -22.16
CA LEU A 181 -18.63 -14.55 -22.51
C LEU A 181 -18.98 -14.60 -23.99
N VAL A 182 -18.25 -15.39 -24.78
CA VAL A 182 -18.43 -15.46 -26.23
C VAL A 182 -18.37 -16.88 -26.78
N MET A 183 -19.18 -17.12 -27.80
CA MET A 183 -19.06 -18.22 -28.74
C MET A 183 -18.67 -17.69 -30.11
N VAL A 184 -17.78 -18.41 -30.79
CA VAL A 184 -17.23 -18.04 -32.08
C VAL A 184 -17.62 -19.09 -33.10
N LEU A 185 -18.34 -18.66 -34.14
CA LEU A 185 -18.72 -19.46 -35.30
C LEU A 185 -17.82 -19.06 -36.46
N SER A 186 -16.89 -19.92 -36.85
CA SER A 186 -15.91 -19.59 -37.90
C SER A 186 -15.95 -20.57 -39.05
N ALA A 187 -15.74 -20.07 -40.27
CA ALA A 187 -15.40 -20.90 -41.41
C ALA A 187 -14.55 -20.12 -42.43
N THR A 188 -13.98 -20.81 -43.42
CA THR A 188 -13.42 -20.16 -44.60
C THR A 188 -14.51 -19.37 -45.32
N MET A 189 -14.18 -18.20 -45.88
CA MET A 189 -15.19 -17.35 -46.53
C MET A 189 -15.94 -18.07 -47.66
N GLN A 190 -15.29 -19.01 -48.34
CA GLN A 190 -15.89 -19.81 -49.42
C GLN A 190 -17.00 -20.75 -48.95
N ARG A 191 -16.90 -21.26 -47.71
CA ARG A 191 -17.80 -22.28 -47.16
C ARG A 191 -18.75 -21.71 -46.11
N TYR A 192 -18.58 -20.44 -45.72
CA TYR A 192 -19.29 -19.86 -44.58
C TYR A 192 -20.80 -19.92 -44.75
N ASP A 193 -21.34 -19.42 -45.85
CA ASP A 193 -22.80 -19.33 -46.04
C ASP A 193 -23.46 -20.72 -46.08
N GLU A 194 -22.77 -21.72 -46.62
CA GLU A 194 -23.23 -23.12 -46.63
C GLU A 194 -23.23 -23.72 -45.22
N LEU A 195 -22.16 -23.49 -44.45
CA LEU A 195 -21.98 -24.10 -43.13
C LEU A 195 -22.65 -23.30 -42.00
N ARG A 196 -23.08 -22.07 -42.26
CA ARG A 196 -23.64 -21.15 -41.26
C ARG A 196 -24.77 -21.78 -40.45
N ALA A 197 -25.73 -22.43 -41.12
CA ALA A 197 -26.84 -23.09 -40.45
C ALA A 197 -26.38 -24.22 -39.52
N THR A 198 -25.35 -24.98 -39.92
CA THR A 198 -24.75 -26.04 -39.11
C THR A 198 -24.02 -25.48 -37.89
N LEU A 199 -23.25 -24.40 -38.06
CA LEU A 199 -22.54 -23.72 -36.97
C LEU A 199 -23.51 -23.21 -35.91
N TYR A 200 -24.60 -22.57 -36.35
CA TYR A 200 -25.67 -22.14 -35.46
C TYR A 200 -26.38 -23.31 -34.77
N ALA A 201 -26.64 -24.41 -35.47
CA ALA A 201 -27.29 -25.58 -34.87
C ALA A 201 -26.41 -26.25 -33.80
N ILE A 202 -25.07 -26.21 -33.93
CA ILE A 202 -24.15 -26.66 -32.87
C ILE A 202 -24.24 -25.72 -31.65
N MET A 203 -24.18 -24.40 -31.89
CA MET A 203 -24.27 -23.37 -30.86
C MET A 203 -25.60 -23.46 -30.09
N ASP A 204 -26.72 -23.44 -30.81
CA ASP A 204 -28.08 -23.55 -30.26
C ASP A 204 -28.30 -24.93 -29.59
N GLY A 205 -27.54 -25.96 -29.96
CA GLY A 205 -27.56 -27.29 -29.33
C GLY A 205 -26.63 -27.43 -28.13
N THR A 206 -25.87 -26.39 -27.77
CA THR A 206 -24.96 -26.41 -26.62
C THR A 206 -25.71 -26.02 -25.35
N LEU A 207 -25.85 -26.96 -24.43
CA LEU A 207 -26.61 -26.84 -23.21
C LEU A 207 -25.67 -26.78 -22.00
N PRO A 208 -25.57 -25.64 -21.30
CA PRO A 208 -24.82 -25.56 -20.05
C PRO A 208 -25.50 -26.41 -18.97
N ASN A 209 -24.73 -26.96 -18.04
CA ASN A 209 -25.26 -27.70 -16.90
C ASN A 209 -25.53 -26.75 -15.71
N PRO A 210 -26.81 -26.52 -15.32
CA PRO A 210 -27.14 -25.64 -14.20
C PRO A 210 -26.56 -26.11 -12.87
N ALA A 211 -26.42 -27.43 -12.66
CA ALA A 211 -25.85 -27.98 -11.43
C ALA A 211 -24.35 -27.68 -11.31
N TRP A 212 -23.63 -27.70 -12.43
CA TRP A 212 -22.21 -27.33 -12.46
C TRP A 212 -22.02 -25.83 -12.22
N ASN A 213 -22.84 -24.98 -12.86
CA ASN A 213 -22.86 -23.53 -12.62
C ASN A 213 -23.11 -23.20 -11.13
N ALA A 214 -24.09 -23.89 -10.51
CA ALA A 214 -24.37 -23.72 -9.09
C ALA A 214 -23.19 -24.14 -8.19
N ALA A 215 -22.53 -25.26 -8.51
CA ALA A 215 -21.37 -25.75 -7.76
C ALA A 215 -20.18 -24.78 -7.83
N ILE A 216 -19.89 -24.21 -9.00
CA ILE A 216 -18.85 -23.18 -9.15
C ILE A 216 -19.17 -21.93 -8.35
N ASN A 217 -20.41 -21.44 -8.43
CA ASN A 217 -20.82 -20.27 -7.67
C ASN A 217 -20.61 -20.49 -6.16
N GLN A 218 -20.86 -21.71 -5.66
CA GLN A 218 -20.60 -22.08 -4.28
C GLN A 218 -19.10 -22.10 -3.94
N VAL A 219 -18.25 -22.61 -4.84
CA VAL A 219 -16.79 -22.58 -4.66
C VAL A 219 -16.28 -21.14 -4.66
N GLY A 220 -16.72 -20.31 -5.60
CA GLY A 220 -16.37 -18.89 -5.67
C GLY A 220 -16.78 -18.13 -4.41
N GLN A 221 -17.99 -18.36 -3.88
CA GLN A 221 -18.45 -17.77 -2.62
C GLN A 221 -17.57 -18.19 -1.43
N THR A 222 -17.18 -19.47 -1.38
CA THR A 222 -16.31 -20.00 -0.33
C THR A 222 -14.91 -19.35 -0.39
N ASN A 223 -14.33 -19.28 -1.58
CA ASN A 223 -13.02 -18.66 -1.81
C ASN A 223 -13.04 -17.16 -1.47
N ALA A 224 -14.09 -16.44 -1.88
CA ALA A 224 -14.27 -15.03 -1.56
C ALA A 224 -14.39 -14.80 -0.04
N ALA A 225 -15.14 -15.64 0.68
CA ALA A 225 -15.27 -15.55 2.13
C ALA A 225 -13.93 -15.80 2.85
N GLN A 226 -13.17 -16.82 2.41
CA GLN A 226 -11.84 -17.11 2.97
C GLN A 226 -10.87 -15.95 2.73
N PHE A 227 -10.86 -15.38 1.52
CA PHE A 227 -10.02 -14.23 1.20
C PHE A 227 -10.38 -13.00 2.04
N ALA A 228 -11.68 -12.71 2.21
CA ALA A 228 -12.13 -11.61 3.05
C ALA A 228 -11.69 -11.79 4.53
N ALA A 229 -11.75 -13.02 5.05
CA ALA A 229 -11.28 -13.32 6.40
C ALA A 229 -9.76 -13.12 6.54
N GLN A 230 -8.97 -13.55 5.56
CA GLN A 230 -7.50 -13.35 5.56
C GLN A 230 -7.14 -11.86 5.49
N GLN A 231 -7.79 -11.09 4.61
CA GLN A 231 -7.61 -9.63 4.52
C GLN A 231 -7.96 -8.92 5.83
N ALA A 232 -9.07 -9.29 6.47
CA ALA A 232 -9.47 -8.74 7.76
C ALA A 232 -8.45 -9.05 8.86
N SER A 233 -7.93 -10.29 8.90
CA SER A 233 -6.89 -10.70 9.85
C SER A 233 -5.60 -9.91 9.68
N MET A 234 -5.12 -9.72 8.44
CA MET A 234 -3.91 -8.94 8.16
C MET A 234 -4.07 -7.47 8.56
N ARG A 235 -5.23 -6.85 8.27
CA ARG A 235 -5.52 -5.47 8.69
C ARG A 235 -5.55 -5.33 10.21
N TRP A 236 -6.14 -6.30 10.90
CA TRP A 236 -6.17 -6.31 12.36
C TRP A 236 -4.76 -6.46 12.97
N ALA A 237 -3.93 -7.33 12.41
CA ALA A 237 -2.54 -7.50 12.84
C ALA A 237 -1.72 -6.21 12.63
N ALA A 238 -1.88 -5.54 11.49
CA ALA A 238 -1.24 -4.26 11.22
C ALA A 238 -1.66 -3.17 12.22
N PHE A 239 -2.96 -3.08 12.52
CA PHE A 239 -3.47 -2.16 13.53
C PHE A 239 -2.91 -2.45 14.93
N GLN A 240 -2.81 -3.73 15.32
CA GLN A 240 -2.19 -4.11 16.60
C GLN A 240 -0.70 -3.73 16.66
N ALA A 241 0.03 -3.89 15.55
CA ALA A 241 1.42 -3.48 15.47
C ALA A 241 1.58 -1.95 15.58
N GLU A 242 0.68 -1.18 14.97
CA GLU A 242 0.65 0.29 15.10
C GLU A 242 0.37 0.71 16.54
N GLN A 243 -0.63 0.11 17.20
CA GLN A 243 -0.94 0.37 18.61
C GLN A 243 0.25 0.04 19.53
N ALA A 244 0.96 -1.07 19.27
CA ALA A 244 2.17 -1.42 20.01
C ALA A 244 3.29 -0.39 19.79
N GLY A 245 3.44 0.14 18.57
CA GLY A 245 4.37 1.22 18.26
C GLY A 245 4.05 2.51 19.01
N ILE A 246 2.78 2.92 19.04
CA ILE A 246 2.32 4.10 19.80
C ILE A 246 2.61 3.92 21.29
N ALA A 247 2.32 2.74 21.85
CA ALA A 247 2.62 2.43 23.23
C ALA A 247 4.12 2.49 23.54
N ALA A 248 4.98 1.98 22.64
CA ALA A 248 6.43 2.03 22.78
C ALA A 248 6.97 3.48 22.76
N VAL A 249 6.45 4.34 21.87
CA VAL A 249 6.79 5.77 21.85
C VAL A 249 6.34 6.45 23.15
N GLY A 250 5.15 6.09 23.66
CA GLY A 250 4.64 6.59 24.94
C GLY A 250 5.55 6.24 26.12
N GLN A 251 6.06 5.00 26.17
CA GLN A 251 7.02 4.53 27.19
C GLN A 251 8.36 5.27 27.06
N ALA A 252 8.94 5.36 25.86
CA ALA A 252 10.19 6.09 25.63
C ALA A 252 10.07 7.58 26.05
N ALA A 253 8.92 8.22 25.81
CA ALA A 253 8.66 9.59 26.25
C ALA A 253 8.50 9.71 27.78
N ALA A 254 8.03 8.67 28.47
CA ALA A 254 8.00 8.63 29.93
C ALA A 254 9.41 8.47 30.50
N ASP A 255 10.21 7.55 29.94
CA ASP A 255 11.60 7.31 30.35
C ASP A 255 12.49 8.54 30.16
N LEU A 256 12.31 9.26 29.04
CA LEU A 256 13.02 10.51 28.79
C LEU A 256 12.67 11.56 29.85
N ARG A 257 11.38 11.68 30.22
CA ARG A 257 10.94 12.60 31.28
C ARG A 257 11.53 12.22 32.64
N HIS A 258 11.57 10.94 32.98
CA HIS A 258 12.22 10.47 34.21
C HIS A 258 13.71 10.77 34.23
N THR A 259 14.40 10.55 33.12
CA THR A 259 15.84 10.83 32.99
C THR A 259 16.14 12.31 33.11
N GLN A 260 15.36 13.17 32.44
CA GLN A 260 15.50 14.62 32.54
C GLN A 260 15.24 15.13 33.97
N ALA A 261 14.21 14.60 34.64
CA ALA A 261 13.93 14.94 36.03
C ALA A 261 15.09 14.52 36.96
N GLY A 262 15.65 13.33 36.78
CA GLY A 262 16.82 12.85 37.52
C GLY A 262 18.06 13.72 37.31
N ASN A 263 18.36 14.08 36.06
CA ASN A 263 19.49 14.95 35.72
C ASN A 263 19.33 16.36 36.30
N ALA A 264 18.11 16.93 36.25
CA ALA A 264 17.82 18.24 36.84
C ALA A 264 18.02 18.23 38.36
N GLN A 265 17.57 17.18 39.05
CA GLN A 265 17.78 17.03 40.48
C GLN A 265 19.27 16.87 40.83
N ALA A 266 20.02 16.09 40.05
CA ALA A 266 21.46 15.92 40.25
C ALA A 266 22.22 17.24 40.05
N ALA A 267 21.89 18.02 39.03
CA ALA A 267 22.47 19.34 38.79
C ALA A 267 22.15 20.32 39.93
N PHE A 268 20.91 20.33 40.43
CA PHE A 268 20.52 21.12 41.59
C PHE A 268 21.31 20.71 42.85
N ASN A 269 21.42 19.42 43.12
CA ASN A 269 22.18 18.90 44.25
C ASN A 269 23.68 19.27 44.16
N ALA A 270 24.27 19.25 42.95
CA ALA A 270 25.65 19.66 42.72
C ALA A 270 25.85 21.17 42.95
N MET A 271 24.88 22.01 42.58
CA MET A 271 24.92 23.45 42.84
C MET A 271 24.79 23.78 44.33
N MET A 272 24.05 22.96 45.08
CA MET A 272 23.88 23.08 46.53
C MET A 272 24.98 22.39 47.35
N ALA A 273 25.89 21.65 46.69
CA ALA A 273 26.99 21.00 47.38
C ALA A 273 28.00 22.05 47.86
N PRO A 274 28.42 22.01 49.14
CA PRO A 274 29.44 22.93 49.64
C PRO A 274 30.75 22.71 48.86
N PRO A 275 31.53 23.78 48.60
CA PRO A 275 32.79 23.65 47.87
C PRO A 275 33.74 22.69 48.60
N PRO A 276 34.57 21.94 47.87
CA PRO A 276 35.57 21.06 48.49
C PRO A 276 36.44 21.89 49.42
N ALA A 277 36.69 21.37 50.63
CA ALA A 277 37.47 22.05 51.64
C ALA A 277 38.81 22.52 51.04
N ALA A 278 39.00 23.84 50.96
CA ALA A 278 40.26 24.42 50.55
C ALA A 278 41.36 23.82 51.42
N THR A 279 42.41 23.30 50.81
CA THR A 279 43.61 22.84 51.50
C THR A 279 44.16 24.03 52.29
N GLY A 280 43.92 23.97 53.60
CA GLY A 280 44.02 25.10 54.50
C GLY A 280 45.37 25.80 54.45
N HIS A 281 45.34 27.12 54.25
CA HIS A 281 46.42 28.00 54.66
C HIS A 281 46.04 28.55 56.04
N ALA A 282 46.98 28.49 56.98
CA ALA A 282 46.73 28.84 58.38
C ALA A 282 46.34 30.32 58.53
N GLY A 283 45.17 30.58 59.13
CA GLY A 283 44.78 31.91 59.63
C GLY A 283 43.53 32.53 59.02
N VAL A 284 42.93 31.96 57.98
CA VAL A 284 41.69 32.48 57.37
C VAL A 284 40.56 31.47 57.54
N SER A 285 39.41 31.88 58.09
CA SER A 285 38.26 30.99 58.23
C SER A 285 37.66 30.67 56.85
N ALA A 286 37.09 29.47 56.68
CA ALA A 286 36.45 29.07 55.42
C ALA A 286 35.34 30.05 54.96
N GLN A 287 34.77 30.81 55.90
CA GLN A 287 33.75 31.81 55.63
C GLN A 287 34.32 33.11 55.06
N GLU A 288 35.59 33.44 55.34
CA GLU A 288 36.29 34.60 54.80
C GLU A 288 36.83 34.33 53.40
N ALA A 289 37.34 33.11 53.13
CA ALA A 289 37.73 32.67 51.79
C ALA A 289 36.53 32.69 50.82
N TRP A 290 35.35 32.30 51.29
CA TRP A 290 34.11 32.31 50.48
C TRP A 290 33.60 33.73 50.18
N ARG A 291 33.78 34.69 51.11
CA ARG A 291 33.45 36.10 50.88
C ARG A 291 34.38 36.77 49.87
N HIS A 292 35.65 36.36 49.83
CA HIS A 292 36.62 36.83 48.83
C HIS A 292 36.19 36.43 47.41
N GLU A 293 35.74 35.20 47.20
CA GLU A 293 35.29 34.71 45.87
C GLU A 293 34.01 35.39 45.35
N LEU A 294 33.12 35.83 46.24
CA LEU A 294 31.83 36.43 45.85
C LEU A 294 31.82 37.97 45.86
N GLY A 295 32.73 38.63 46.60
CA GLY A 295 32.61 40.05 46.96
C GLY A 295 33.65 41.01 46.41
N ALA A 296 34.70 40.55 45.71
CA ALA A 296 35.83 41.38 45.25
C ALA A 296 36.46 42.26 46.36
N VAL A 297 36.46 41.75 47.59
CA VAL A 297 37.07 42.41 48.77
C VAL A 297 38.08 41.48 49.44
N THR A 298 39.20 42.05 49.89
CA THR A 298 40.28 41.35 50.57
C THR A 298 40.35 41.78 52.04
N ALA A 299 40.60 40.81 52.93
CA ALA A 299 40.87 41.06 54.32
C ALA A 299 42.30 41.59 54.50
N VAL A 300 42.46 42.69 55.26
CA VAL A 300 43.74 43.35 55.53
C VAL A 300 43.89 43.69 57.01
N GLU A 301 45.12 43.81 57.49
CA GLU A 301 45.41 44.17 58.88
C GLU A 301 45.23 45.68 59.09
N ASP A 302 44.43 46.10 60.07
CA ASP A 302 44.26 47.52 60.39
C ASP A 302 45.57 48.06 61.02
N PRO A 303 46.30 48.97 60.34
CA PRO A 303 47.60 49.46 60.81
C PRO A 303 47.51 50.33 62.08
N ASN A 304 46.30 50.67 62.53
CA ASN A 304 46.07 51.44 63.76
C ASN A 304 45.52 50.57 64.90
N SER A 305 45.24 49.28 64.68
CA SER A 305 44.81 48.37 65.73
C SER A 305 46.00 47.78 66.48
N ARG A 306 45.97 47.84 67.82
CA ARG A 306 46.95 47.13 68.68
C ARG A 306 46.61 45.65 68.89
N GLU A 307 45.40 45.24 68.50
CA GLU A 307 44.85 43.90 68.73
C GLU A 307 44.81 43.05 67.44
N GLY A 308 45.32 43.57 66.31
CA GLY A 308 45.35 42.84 65.03
C GLY A 308 43.99 42.72 64.35
N ASN A 309 43.11 43.70 64.54
CA ASN A 309 41.77 43.67 63.95
C ASN A 309 41.82 43.71 62.41
N THR A 310 40.96 42.89 61.78
CA THR A 310 40.87 42.78 60.31
C THR A 310 39.87 43.79 59.74
N ARG A 311 40.24 44.42 58.63
CA ARG A 311 39.38 45.29 57.82
C ARG A 311 39.24 44.73 56.40
N TYR A 312 38.16 45.08 55.70
CA TYR A 312 37.94 44.68 54.31
C TYR A 312 38.16 45.89 53.39
N VAL A 313 38.95 45.68 52.34
CA VAL A 313 39.27 46.68 51.30
C VAL A 313 39.04 46.06 49.93
N SER A 314 38.94 46.88 48.88
CA SER A 314 38.77 46.38 47.51
C SER A 314 39.94 45.47 47.10
N SER A 315 39.65 44.31 46.51
CA SER A 315 40.67 43.35 46.07
C SER A 315 41.44 43.77 44.81
N SER A 316 40.96 44.79 44.10
CA SER A 316 41.50 45.18 42.79
C SER A 316 42.55 46.29 42.83
N THR A 317 42.77 46.93 43.99
CA THR A 317 43.68 48.08 44.09
C THR A 317 45.12 47.65 44.33
N ALA A 318 46.12 48.41 43.88
CA ALA A 318 47.53 48.07 44.12
C ALA A 318 48.01 48.45 45.54
N VAL A 319 47.60 49.61 46.05
CA VAL A 319 48.02 50.14 47.36
C VAL A 319 46.83 50.75 48.11
N THR A 320 46.77 50.49 49.42
CA THR A 320 45.76 51.07 50.31
C THR A 320 46.43 51.82 51.46
N TRP A 321 46.00 53.06 51.70
CA TRP A 321 46.50 53.93 52.77
C TRP A 321 45.40 54.23 53.79
N GLN A 322 45.76 54.32 55.07
CA GLN A 322 44.82 54.65 56.15
C GLN A 322 45.43 55.68 57.12
N ASN A 323 44.61 56.63 57.57
CA ASN A 323 45.00 57.59 58.60
C ASN A 323 44.45 57.22 59.99
N GLU A 324 44.87 57.97 61.01
CA GLU A 324 44.48 57.73 62.42
C GLU A 324 42.97 57.94 62.68
N LEU A 325 42.26 58.61 61.77
CA LEU A 325 40.80 58.81 61.84
C LEU A 325 40.01 57.68 61.16
N GLY A 326 40.70 56.71 60.53
CA GLY A 326 40.08 55.56 59.87
C GLY A 326 39.64 55.81 58.42
N GLU A 327 39.98 56.97 57.85
CA GLU A 327 39.78 57.29 56.43
C GLU A 327 40.74 56.47 55.56
N VAL A 328 40.31 56.10 54.36
CA VAL A 328 41.04 55.18 53.47
C VAL A 328 41.19 55.81 52.08
N ILE A 329 42.39 55.67 51.52
CA ILE A 329 42.68 55.95 50.11
C ILE A 329 43.06 54.64 49.44
N GLU A 330 42.31 54.23 48.42
CA GLU A 330 42.61 53.08 47.58
C GLU A 330 43.09 53.57 46.21
N THR A 331 44.25 53.12 45.76
CA THR A 331 44.86 53.57 44.49
C THR A 331 45.60 52.45 43.79
N ASP A 332 45.70 52.55 42.46
CA ASP A 332 46.55 51.70 41.62
C ASP A 332 47.93 52.33 41.34
N ASP A 333 48.13 53.59 41.73
CA ASP A 333 49.42 54.27 41.59
C ASP A 333 50.34 53.91 42.77
N VAL A 334 51.27 52.98 42.52
CA VAL A 334 52.28 52.52 43.49
C VAL A 334 53.26 53.61 43.94
N ASN A 335 53.33 54.74 43.23
CA ASN A 335 54.22 55.85 43.58
C ASN A 335 53.51 56.97 44.34
N LEU A 336 52.20 56.84 44.58
CA LEU A 336 51.46 57.81 45.38
C LEU A 336 51.86 57.69 46.87
N ASP A 337 52.53 58.72 47.39
CA ASP A 337 52.72 58.93 48.83
C ASP A 337 51.82 60.07 49.32
N PRO A 338 50.67 59.76 49.94
CA PRO A 338 49.73 60.78 50.44
C PRO A 338 50.27 61.57 51.64
N ASN A 339 51.48 61.26 52.15
CA ASN A 339 52.14 62.09 53.16
C ASN A 339 52.85 63.31 52.56
N ILE A 340 53.09 63.34 51.25
CA ILE A 340 53.72 64.49 50.59
C ILE A 340 52.67 65.62 50.45
N ASN A 341 52.95 66.77 51.07
CA ASN A 341 52.06 67.95 51.14
C ASN A 341 50.75 67.77 51.94
N SER A 342 50.65 66.74 52.77
CA SER A 342 49.50 66.49 53.64
C SER A 342 49.78 66.87 55.09
N GLY A 343 48.78 67.44 55.77
CA GLY A 343 48.82 67.68 57.22
C GLY A 343 48.47 66.44 58.06
N THR A 344 48.16 65.32 57.41
CA THR A 344 47.67 64.08 58.01
C THR A 344 48.66 62.95 57.79
N THR A 345 48.89 62.11 58.81
CA THR A 345 49.75 60.93 58.70
C THR A 345 48.97 59.74 58.13
N TRP A 346 49.46 59.20 57.03
CA TRP A 346 48.92 58.04 56.33
C TRP A 346 49.89 56.86 56.44
N LYS A 347 49.37 55.69 56.81
CA LYS A 347 50.10 54.41 56.88
C LYS A 347 49.62 53.48 55.78
N VAL A 348 50.54 52.77 55.14
CA VAL A 348 50.19 51.69 54.20
C VAL A 348 49.53 50.56 55.00
N VAL A 349 48.39 50.12 54.50
CA VAL A 349 47.67 48.96 55.03
C VAL A 349 48.30 47.69 54.44
N ARG A 350 48.78 46.78 55.29
CA ARG A 350 49.41 45.54 54.83
C ARG A 350 48.36 44.49 54.50
N ARG A 351 48.55 43.84 53.37
CA ARG A 351 47.77 42.67 52.97
C ARG A 351 48.33 41.44 53.66
N TYR A 352 47.45 40.56 54.11
CA TYR A 352 47.90 39.31 54.74
C TYR A 352 48.68 38.47 53.72
N GLY A 353 49.96 38.22 53.99
CA GLY A 353 50.85 37.42 53.15
C GLY A 353 51.94 38.19 52.39
N GLU A 354 51.98 39.53 52.52
CA GLU A 354 53.06 40.42 52.04
C GLU A 354 53.81 41.05 53.23
#